data_AF-A0A7S3KAN4-F1
#
_entry.id   AF-A0A7S3KAN4-F1
#
_cell.length_a   1.000
_cell.length_b   1.000
_cell.length_c   1.000
_cell.angle_alpha   90.00
_cell.angle_beta   90.00
_cell.angle_gamma   90.00
#
_symmetry.space_group_name_H-M   'P 1'
#
loop_
_entity.id
_entity.type
_entity.pdbx_description
1 polymer ?
#
loop_
_entity_poly.entity_id
_entity_poly.type
_entity_poly.pdbx_seq_one_letter_code
_entity_poly.pdbx_strand_id
1 'polypeptide(L)'
;DTNFLLDNKSRPMALKNVYYKILMICINNDSLFFSRSNIVDYSLLVVIDKKNKTVRFGIIDYIQQYTMEKMVESKFKALIAAGDLPTILDPAPYKTRFQEAMKKYFIGV
;
A
#
# COMPACT_ATOMS: atom_id res chain seq x y z
N ASP A 1 0.54 -6.69 -7.16
CA ASP A 1 0.16 -7.55 -6.00
C ASP A 1 -0.01 -9.03 -6.30
N THR A 2 -0.53 -9.44 -7.46
CA THR A 2 -0.80 -10.85 -7.80
C THR A 2 0.43 -11.77 -7.67
N ASN A 3 1.62 -11.30 -8.03
CA ASN A 3 2.86 -12.10 -7.93
C ASN A 3 3.23 -12.45 -6.48
N PHE A 4 3.11 -11.50 -5.53
CA PHE A 4 3.38 -11.79 -4.12
C PHE A 4 2.41 -12.84 -3.56
N LEU A 5 1.14 -12.77 -3.96
CA LEU A 5 0.14 -13.76 -3.60
C LEU A 5 0.45 -15.11 -4.22
N LEU A 6 0.76 -15.18 -5.51
CA LEU A 6 1.11 -16.43 -6.20
C LEU A 6 2.36 -17.09 -5.59
N ASP A 7 3.40 -16.31 -5.31
CA ASP A 7 4.65 -16.79 -4.71
C ASP A 7 4.46 -17.33 -3.29
N ASN A 8 3.49 -16.78 -2.55
CA ASN A 8 3.11 -17.26 -1.23
C ASN A 8 1.91 -18.23 -1.24
N LYS A 9 1.50 -18.74 -2.42
CA LYS A 9 0.34 -19.64 -2.58
C LYS A 9 -0.95 -19.09 -1.94
N SER A 10 -1.15 -17.78 -2.04
CA SER A 10 -2.23 -17.01 -1.42
C SER A 10 -2.29 -17.11 0.11
N ARG A 11 -1.21 -17.55 0.75
CA ARG A 11 -1.10 -17.59 2.21
C ARG A 11 -0.44 -16.31 2.72
N PRO A 12 -0.91 -15.75 3.84
CA PRO A 12 -0.24 -14.62 4.47
C PRO A 12 1.14 -15.05 4.99
N MET A 13 2.08 -14.11 4.97
CA MET A 13 3.40 -14.30 5.55
C MET A 13 3.32 -14.19 7.07
N ALA A 14 3.73 -15.25 7.76
CA ALA A 14 3.74 -15.30 9.21
C ALA A 14 4.95 -14.55 9.78
N LEU A 15 4.68 -13.64 10.71
CA LEU A 15 5.67 -12.89 11.48
C LEU A 15 5.45 -13.17 12.96
N LYS A 16 6.51 -13.09 13.78
CA LYS A 16 6.31 -13.11 15.24
C LYS A 16 5.38 -11.96 15.63
N ASN A 17 4.42 -12.22 16.52
CA ASN A 17 3.40 -11.25 16.92
C ASN A 17 3.97 -9.87 17.30
N VAL A 18 5.12 -9.82 17.98
CA VAL A 18 5.82 -8.57 18.33
C VAL A 18 6.19 -7.76 17.08
N TYR A 19 6.79 -8.40 16.07
CA TYR A 19 7.19 -7.73 14.83
C TYR A 19 6.00 -7.38 13.96
N TYR A 20 4.96 -8.21 13.93
CA TYR A 20 3.71 -7.90 13.25
C TYR A 20 3.08 -6.61 13.81
N LYS A 21 2.99 -6.49 15.15
CA LYS A 21 2.45 -5.28 15.79
C LYS A 21 3.28 -4.03 15.44
N ILE A 22 4.60 -4.13 15.48
CA ILE A 22 5.49 -3.02 15.10
C ILE A 22 5.25 -2.63 13.63
N LEU A 23 5.20 -3.60 12.72
CA LEU A 23 4.92 -3.37 11.30
C LEU A 23 3.59 -2.65 11.08
N MET A 24 2.52 -3.09 11.76
CA MET A 24 1.21 -2.45 11.65
C MET A 24 1.21 -1.01 12.19
N ILE A 25 1.93 -0.74 13.28
CA ILE A 25 2.09 0.63 13.82
C ILE A 25 2.82 1.52 12.81
N CYS A 26 3.94 1.07 12.25
CA CYS A 26 4.69 1.79 11.22
C CYS A 26 3.81 2.08 9.99
N ILE A 27 3.14 1.06 9.46
CA ILE A 27 2.24 1.20 8.30
C ILE A 27 1.13 2.22 8.59
N ASN A 28 0.51 2.17 9.76
CA ASN A 28 -0.57 3.11 10.11
C ASN A 28 -0.06 4.56 10.20
N ASN A 29 1.10 4.77 10.82
CA ASN A 29 1.69 6.10 10.98
C ASN A 29 2.14 6.68 9.64
N ASP A 30 2.87 5.91 8.84
CA ASP A 30 3.41 6.38 7.55
C ASP A 30 2.27 6.65 6.56
N SER A 31 1.30 5.74 6.46
CA SER A 31 0.15 5.93 5.57
C SER A 31 -0.78 7.07 6.01
N LEU A 32 -0.84 7.39 7.31
CA LEU A 32 -1.50 8.60 7.79
C LEU A 32 -0.77 9.86 7.35
N PHE A 33 0.57 9.87 7.44
CA PHE A 33 1.41 10.97 6.96
C PHE A 33 1.24 11.19 5.44
N PHE A 34 1.28 10.12 4.64
CA PHE A 34 1.08 10.20 3.20
C PHE A 34 -0.31 10.73 2.84
N SER A 35 -1.36 10.21 3.51
CA SER A 35 -2.73 10.68 3.31
C SER A 35 -2.88 12.17 3.61
N ARG A 36 -2.27 12.68 4.69
CA ARG A 36 -2.28 14.12 5.04
C ARG A 36 -1.49 14.99 4.06
N SER A 37 -0.49 14.41 3.41
CA SER A 37 0.37 15.08 2.44
C SER A 37 -0.14 14.95 0.99
N ASN A 38 -1.36 14.42 0.79
CA ASN A 38 -1.92 14.10 -0.52
C ASN A 38 -1.00 13.21 -1.38
N ILE A 39 -0.27 12.29 -0.74
CA ILE A 39 0.58 11.31 -1.41
C ILE A 39 -0.23 10.02 -1.57
N VAL A 40 -0.27 9.51 -2.80
CA VAL A 40 -0.93 8.26 -3.20
C VAL A 40 0.04 7.42 -4.02
N ASP A 41 -0.37 6.21 -4.43
CA ASP A 41 0.42 5.30 -5.27
C ASP A 41 1.77 4.83 -4.69
N TYR A 42 1.95 4.93 -3.37
CA TYR A 42 3.10 4.37 -2.66
C TYR A 42 2.94 2.85 -2.45
N SER A 43 4.05 2.12 -2.51
CA SER A 43 4.06 0.66 -2.40
C SER A 43 4.90 0.16 -1.22
N LEU A 44 4.57 -1.00 -0.66
CA LEU A 44 5.43 -1.67 0.33
C LEU A 44 6.40 -2.61 -0.38
N LEU A 45 7.68 -2.28 -0.33
CA LEU A 45 8.77 -3.18 -0.71
C LEU A 45 9.04 -4.18 0.42
N VAL A 46 9.06 -5.46 0.05
CA VAL A 46 9.31 -6.57 0.97
C VAL A 46 10.51 -7.35 0.45
N VAL A 47 11.55 -7.46 1.27
CA VAL A 47 12.75 -8.23 0.95
C VAL A 47 12.81 -9.43 1.88
N ILE A 48 12.73 -10.64 1.32
CA ILE A 48 12.73 -11.91 2.07
C ILE A 48 14.07 -12.62 1.83
N ASP A 49 14.87 -12.71 2.88
CA ASP A 49 16.09 -13.51 2.88
C ASP A 49 15.78 -14.91 3.44
N LYS A 50 15.61 -15.87 2.52
CA LYS A 50 15.30 -17.27 2.86
C LYS A 50 16.47 -17.97 3.58
N LYS A 51 17.72 -17.57 3.32
CA LYS A 51 18.91 -18.20 3.89
C LYS A 51 19.06 -17.81 5.36
N ASN A 52 18.94 -16.51 5.64
CA ASN A 52 19.09 -15.98 6.99
C ASN A 52 17.76 -15.91 7.77
N LYS A 53 16.63 -16.29 7.14
CA LYS A 53 15.27 -16.21 7.70
C LYS A 53 14.92 -14.82 8.21
N THR A 54 15.31 -13.79 7.47
CA THR A 54 15.00 -12.40 7.80
C THR A 54 14.07 -11.78 6.76
N VAL A 55 13.28 -10.81 7.19
CA VAL A 55 12.43 -10.00 6.32
C VAL A 55 12.69 -8.52 6.60
N ARG A 56 12.75 -7.73 5.54
CA ARG A 56 12.87 -6.27 5.62
C ARG A 56 11.72 -5.62 4.86
N PHE A 57 11.24 -4.50 5.39
CA PHE A 57 10.13 -3.74 4.86
C PHE A 57 10.58 -2.31 4.57
N GLY A 58 10.05 -1.71 3.51
CA GLY A 58 10.23 -0.29 3.23
C GLY A 58 9.13 0.22 2.32
N ILE A 59 8.65 1.45 2.55
CA ILE A 59 7.70 2.09 1.65
C ILE A 59 8.48 2.84 0.57
N ILE A 60 8.06 2.70 -0.69
CA ILE A 60 8.69 3.30 -1.86
C ILE A 60 7.70 4.20 -2.62
N ASP A 61 8.21 4.98 -3.57
CA ASP A 61 7.44 5.83 -4.49
C ASP A 61 6.58 6.94 -3.85
N TYR A 62 6.92 7.36 -2.63
CA TYR A 62 6.20 8.42 -1.90
C TYR A 62 6.71 9.85 -2.20
N ILE A 63 7.72 10.03 -3.04
CA ILE A 63 8.28 11.35 -3.39
C ILE A 63 7.40 12.09 -4.41
N GLN A 64 6.62 11.37 -5.22
CA GLN A 64 5.76 11.99 -6.21
C GLN A 64 4.46 12.46 -5.54
N GLN A 65 4.39 13.76 -5.25
CA GLN A 65 3.13 14.39 -4.83
C GLN A 65 2.09 14.21 -5.94
N TYR A 66 0.84 13.97 -5.54
CA TYR A 66 -0.28 14.02 -6.45
C TYR A 66 -0.48 15.47 -6.88
N THR A 67 0.20 15.89 -7.95
CA THR A 67 0.06 17.24 -8.50
C THR A 67 -1.36 17.44 -9.02
N MET A 68 -1.87 18.67 -8.89
CA MET A 68 -3.19 19.10 -9.36
C MET A 68 -3.46 18.72 -10.83
N GLU A 69 -2.42 18.57 -11.64
CA GLU A 69 -2.48 18.12 -13.04
C GLU A 69 -3.11 16.74 -13.20
N LYS A 70 -2.74 15.77 -12.35
CA LYS A 70 -3.36 14.42 -12.38
C LYS A 70 -4.82 14.46 -11.93
N MET A 71 -5.21 15.38 -11.04
CA MET A 71 -6.61 15.57 -10.67
C MET A 71 -7.44 16.12 -11.81
N VAL A 72 -6.91 17.09 -12.57
CA VAL A 72 -7.61 17.65 -13.73
C VAL A 72 -7.77 16.57 -14.79
N GLU A 73 -6.72 15.80 -15.08
CA GLU A 73 -6.78 14.69 -16.04
C GLU A 73 -7.77 13.60 -15.58
N SER A 74 -7.77 13.24 -14.29
CA SER A 74 -8.67 12.26 -13.70
C SER A 74 -10.14 12.69 -13.77
N LYS A 75 -10.44 13.94 -13.41
CA LYS A 75 -11.80 14.50 -13.51
C LYS A 75 -12.26 14.62 -14.95
N PHE A 76 -11.37 15.03 -15.85
CA PHE A 76 -11.68 15.13 -17.27
C PHE A 76 -11.96 13.75 -17.89
N LYS A 77 -11.17 12.72 -17.54
CA LYS A 77 -11.40 11.34 -17.98
C LYS A 77 -12.69 10.75 -17.41
N ALA A 78 -13.00 10.99 -16.14
CA ALA A 78 -14.25 10.54 -15.52
C ALA A 78 -15.50 11.21 -16.11
N LEU A 79 -15.38 12.44 -16.64
CA LEU A 79 -16.48 13.12 -17.33
C LEU A 79 -16.76 12.53 -18.72
N ILE A 80 -15.73 12.01 -19.40
CA ILE A 80 -15.81 11.45 -20.75
C ILE A 80 -16.16 9.95 -20.74
N ALA A 81 -15.66 9.19 -19.76
CA ALA A 81 -15.99 7.78 -19.56
C ALA A 81 -17.19 7.68 -18.61
N ALA A 82 -18.40 7.59 -19.18
CA ALA A 82 -19.69 7.53 -18.48
C ALA A 82 -19.74 6.53 -17.29
N GLY A 83 -19.27 6.94 -16.11
CA GLY A 83 -19.48 6.26 -14.83
C GLY A 83 -18.38 5.32 -14.33
N ASP A 84 -17.26 5.15 -15.04
CA ASP A 84 -16.13 4.39 -14.48
C ASP A 84 -15.37 5.25 -13.48
N LEU A 85 -15.49 4.89 -12.19
CA LEU A 85 -14.80 5.56 -11.09
C LEU A 85 -13.30 5.65 -11.40
N PRO A 86 -12.71 6.86 -11.35
CA PRO A 86 -11.28 7.00 -11.63
C PRO A 86 -10.46 6.08 -10.73
N THR A 87 -9.53 5.33 -11.33
CA THR A 87 -8.60 4.42 -10.62
C THR A 87 -7.79 5.14 -9.55
N ILE A 88 -7.68 6.47 -9.69
CA ILE A 88 -7.04 7.34 -8.73
C ILE A 88 -8.00 7.59 -7.58
N LEU A 89 -7.83 6.80 -6.54
CA LEU A 89 -8.52 6.98 -5.27
C LEU A 89 -7.95 8.20 -4.55
N ASP A 90 -8.85 9.00 -3.97
CA ASP A 90 -8.46 10.03 -3.01
C ASP A 90 -7.49 9.47 -1.95
N PRO A 91 -6.63 10.31 -1.34
CA PRO A 91 -5.61 9.84 -0.40
C PRO A 91 -6.16 9.03 0.79
N ALA A 92 -7.38 9.35 1.25
CA ALA A 92 -8.02 8.65 2.36
C ALA A 92 -8.48 7.21 1.99
N PRO A 93 -9.25 6.98 0.91
CA PRO A 93 -9.55 5.63 0.43
C PRO A 93 -8.29 4.82 0.07
N TYR A 94 -7.27 5.44 -0.55
CA TYR A 94 -6.01 4.74 -0.86
C TYR A 94 -5.33 4.23 0.42
N LYS A 95 -5.21 5.08 1.44
CA LYS A 95 -4.67 4.72 2.76
C LYS A 95 -5.39 3.52 3.35
N THR A 96 -6.72 3.54 3.40
CA THR A 96 -7.53 2.44 3.97
C THR A 96 -7.28 1.14 3.20
N ARG A 97 -7.32 1.18 1.87
CA ARG A 97 -7.03 0.03 1.01
C ARG A 97 -5.63 -0.55 1.27
N PHE A 98 -4.63 0.32 1.35
CA PHE A 98 -3.24 -0.07 1.64
C PHE A 98 -3.13 -0.78 2.99
N GLN A 99 -3.69 -0.19 4.06
CA GLN A 99 -3.68 -0.79 5.40
C GLN A 99 -4.38 -2.16 5.44
N GLU A 100 -5.53 -2.29 4.76
CA GLU A 100 -6.26 -3.56 4.67
C GLU A 100 -5.50 -4.63 3.90
N ALA A 101 -4.84 -4.27 2.80
CA ALA A 101 -4.01 -5.19 2.04
C ALA A 101 -2.87 -5.74 2.91
N MET A 102 -2.20 -4.89 3.69
CA MET A 102 -1.11 -5.32 4.56
C MET A 102 -1.57 -6.28 5.67
N LYS A 103 -2.76 -6.06 6.24
CA LYS A 103 -3.38 -7.00 7.20
C LYS A 103 -3.73 -8.35 6.58
N LYS A 104 -4.00 -8.40 5.27
CA LYS A 104 -4.24 -9.65 4.53
C LYS A 104 -2.94 -10.35 4.15
N TYR A 105 -1.87 -9.59 3.91
CA TYR A 105 -0.57 -10.13 3.47
C TYR A 105 0.29 -10.63 4.63
N PHE A 106 0.15 -10.07 5.82
CA PHE A 106 0.94 -10.43 6.99
C PHE A 106 0.06 -10.82 8.17
N ILE A 107 0.47 -11.88 8.88
CA ILE A 107 -0.20 -12.31 10.12
C ILE A 107 0.81 -12.44 11.26
N GLY A 108 0.37 -12.09 12.46
CA GLY A 108 1.11 -12.34 13.69
C GLY A 108 0.83 -13.74 14.20
N VAL A 109 1.89 -14.53 14.40
CA VAL A 109 1.87 -15.85 15.06
C VAL A 109 2.70 -15.87 16.34
#